data_AF-A0A2Y9AK85-F1
#
_entry.id   AF-A0A2Y9AK85-F1
#
_cell.length_a   1.000
_cell.length_b   1.000
_cell.length_c   1.000
_cell.angle_alpha   90.00
_cell.angle_beta   90.00
_cell.angle_gamma   90.00
#
_symmetry.space_group_name_H-M   'P 1'
#
loop_
_entity.id
_entity.type
_entity.pdbx_description
1 polymer ?
#
loop_
_entity_poly.entity_id
_entity_poly.type
_entity_poly.pdbx_seq_one_letter_code
_entity_poly.pdbx_strand_id
1 'polypeptide(L)'
;MRRILPLFLLLTACGPSPQEARIEARRINGLSTAELWRIQATTEDEIELYQVEAELGSRNQFRSGAAYLGKRSLALARPGRWRRPRQDDPDLDAIDCSDFVLEAAAQAELMGSGGPRNDRHRLDEDGDGLACGWRSELERSVAAARRG
;
A
#
# COMPACT_ATOMS: atom_id res chain seq x y z
N MET A 1 -47.13 26.43 -2.91
CA MET A 1 -46.51 25.42 -2.01
C MET A 1 -45.10 25.15 -2.51
N ARG A 2 -44.09 25.72 -1.84
CA ARG A 2 -42.69 25.69 -2.25
C ARG A 2 -42.06 24.40 -1.73
N ARG A 3 -41.89 23.40 -2.60
CA ARG A 3 -41.27 22.11 -2.27
C ARG A 3 -39.76 22.34 -2.10
N ILE A 4 -39.31 22.38 -0.85
CA ILE A 4 -37.89 22.33 -0.50
C ILE A 4 -37.47 20.88 -0.72
N LEU A 5 -36.70 20.63 -1.77
CA LEU A 5 -36.10 19.32 -2.05
C LEU A 5 -34.90 19.17 -1.09
N PRO A 6 -34.86 18.13 -0.22
CA PRO A 6 -33.72 17.93 0.65
C PRO A 6 -32.54 17.48 -0.22
N LEU A 7 -31.50 18.31 -0.26
CA LEU A 7 -30.21 17.98 -0.84
C LEU A 7 -29.57 16.91 0.06
N PHE A 8 -29.74 15.64 -0.30
CA PHE A 8 -29.02 14.54 0.31
C PHE A 8 -27.52 14.73 0.00
N LEU A 9 -26.77 15.22 0.98
CA LEU A 9 -25.32 15.10 1.04
C LEU A 9 -24.99 13.60 1.11
N LEU A 10 -24.75 13.00 -0.05
CA LEU A 10 -24.16 11.67 -0.15
C LEU A 10 -22.75 11.77 0.41
N LEU A 11 -22.56 11.29 1.64
CA LEU A 11 -21.24 11.03 2.21
C LEU A 11 -20.55 10.03 1.27
N THR A 12 -19.65 10.53 0.44
CA THR A 12 -18.84 9.72 -0.46
C THR A 12 -18.04 8.74 0.40
N ALA A 13 -18.23 7.45 0.13
CA ALA A 13 -17.48 6.38 0.79
C ALA A 13 -15.98 6.70 0.72
N CYS A 14 -15.34 6.84 1.89
CA CYS A 14 -13.97 7.31 1.99
C CYS A 14 -12.98 6.24 1.50
N GLY A 15 -12.59 6.30 0.23
CA GLY A 15 -11.47 5.55 -0.33
C GLY A 15 -11.28 5.86 -1.82
N PRO A 16 -10.03 5.90 -2.34
CA PRO A 16 -9.78 6.03 -3.77
C PRO A 16 -10.34 4.81 -4.49
N SER A 17 -10.94 5.04 -5.66
CA SER A 17 -11.33 3.98 -6.58
C SER A 17 -10.11 3.21 -7.09
N PRO A 18 -10.28 1.97 -7.58
CA PRO A 18 -9.19 1.22 -8.21
C PRO A 18 -8.53 1.98 -9.35
N GLN A 19 -9.28 2.80 -10.09
CA GLN A 19 -8.71 3.61 -11.17
C GLN A 19 -7.79 4.72 -10.65
N GLU A 20 -8.20 5.41 -9.58
CA GLU A 20 -7.37 6.42 -8.91
C GLU A 20 -6.11 5.79 -8.32
N ALA A 21 -6.24 4.62 -7.67
CA ALA A 21 -5.10 3.87 -7.16
C ALA A 21 -4.08 3.52 -8.26
N ARG A 22 -4.54 3.06 -9.43
CA ARG A 22 -3.67 2.80 -10.59
C ARG A 22 -3.02 4.05 -11.17
N ILE A 23 -3.73 5.18 -11.20
CA ILE A 23 -3.15 6.46 -11.64
C ILE A 23 -2.01 6.85 -10.70
N GLU A 24 -2.25 6.73 -9.40
CA GLU A 24 -1.27 7.07 -8.39
C GLU A 24 -0.06 6.14 -8.43
N ALA A 25 -0.27 4.82 -8.54
CA ALA A 25 0.82 3.87 -8.73
C ALA A 25 1.68 4.20 -9.96
N ARG A 26 1.07 4.57 -11.09
CA ARG A 26 1.82 5.02 -12.28
C ARG A 26 2.63 6.28 -12.03
N ARG A 27 2.07 7.24 -11.28
CA ARG A 27 2.78 8.47 -10.88
C ARG A 27 4.02 8.10 -10.09
N ILE A 28 3.88 7.28 -9.04
CA ILE A 28 4.98 6.82 -8.18
C ILE A 28 6.05 6.06 -8.98
N ASN A 29 5.66 5.13 -9.84
CA ASN A 29 6.57 4.35 -10.68
C ASN A 29 7.38 5.24 -11.64
N GLY A 30 6.82 6.39 -12.06
CA GLY A 30 7.50 7.37 -12.90
C GLY A 30 8.54 8.24 -12.18
N LEU A 31 8.58 8.23 -10.84
CA LEU A 31 9.50 9.08 -10.07
C LEU A 31 10.92 8.53 -10.05
N SER A 32 11.89 9.43 -9.92
CA SER A 32 13.29 9.05 -9.71
C SER A 32 13.51 8.43 -8.32
N THR A 33 14.50 7.57 -8.16
CA THR A 33 14.84 6.97 -6.86
C THR A 33 15.17 8.04 -5.79
N ALA A 34 15.83 9.14 -6.18
CA ALA A 34 16.11 10.25 -5.26
C ALA A 34 14.84 10.94 -4.77
N GLU A 35 13.87 11.13 -5.67
CA GLU A 35 12.58 11.70 -5.34
C GLU A 35 11.75 10.77 -4.46
N LEU A 36 11.76 9.46 -4.72
CA LEU A 36 11.12 8.47 -3.87
C LEU A 36 11.67 8.52 -2.44
N TRP A 37 12.99 8.61 -2.24
CA TRP A 37 13.57 8.79 -0.90
C TRP A 37 13.19 10.12 -0.25
N ARG A 38 13.07 11.20 -1.02
CA ARG A 38 12.58 12.49 -0.52
C ARG A 38 11.14 12.36 0.00
N ILE A 39 10.27 11.72 -0.78
CA ILE A 39 8.86 11.52 -0.40
C ILE A 39 8.76 10.57 0.79
N GLN A 40 9.50 9.46 0.78
CA GLN A 40 9.56 8.53 1.91
C GLN A 40 9.90 9.25 3.23
N ALA A 41 10.75 10.27 3.19
CA ALA A 41 11.13 11.05 4.35
C ALA A 41 10.07 12.08 4.80
N THR A 42 9.23 12.60 3.90
CA THR A 42 8.37 13.77 4.18
C THR A 42 6.87 13.52 4.09
N THR A 43 6.40 12.50 3.36
CA THR A 43 4.97 12.31 3.15
C THR A 43 4.25 11.99 4.45
N GLU A 44 3.09 12.59 4.69
CA GLU A 44 2.19 12.25 5.80
C GLU A 44 1.05 11.33 5.35
N ASP A 45 0.92 11.11 4.04
CA ASP A 45 -0.04 10.16 3.51
C ASP A 45 0.52 8.74 3.65
N GLU A 46 -0.16 7.94 4.48
CA GLU A 46 0.19 6.55 4.72
C GLU A 46 0.13 5.70 3.46
N ILE A 47 -0.82 5.94 2.58
CA ILE A 47 -1.01 5.17 1.35
C ILE A 47 0.13 5.50 0.39
N GLU A 48 0.46 6.80 0.26
CA GLU A 48 1.63 7.23 -0.51
C GLU A 48 2.92 6.63 0.08
N LEU A 49 3.04 6.58 1.40
CA LEU A 49 4.19 5.97 2.07
C LEU A 49 4.33 4.47 1.72
N TYR A 50 3.26 3.68 1.81
CA TYR A 50 3.30 2.26 1.42
C TYR A 50 3.65 2.09 -0.06
N GLN A 51 3.09 2.91 -0.95
CA GLN A 51 3.40 2.87 -2.38
C GLN A 51 4.86 3.21 -2.68
N VAL A 52 5.37 4.29 -2.09
CA VAL A 52 6.75 4.73 -2.24
C VAL A 52 7.70 3.67 -1.72
N GLU A 53 7.42 3.08 -0.56
CA GLU A 53 8.26 2.04 0.00
C GLU A 53 8.20 0.73 -0.80
N ALA A 54 7.03 0.38 -1.35
CA ALA A 54 6.88 -0.75 -2.27
C ALA A 54 7.73 -0.56 -3.53
N GLU A 55 7.69 0.63 -4.13
CA GLU A 55 8.45 0.94 -5.34
C GLU A 55 9.96 1.04 -5.08
N LEU A 56 10.37 1.58 -3.92
CA LEU A 56 11.77 1.50 -3.50
C LEU A 56 12.22 0.04 -3.31
N GLY A 57 11.37 -0.81 -2.73
CA GLY A 57 11.61 -2.25 -2.56
C GLY A 57 11.72 -2.98 -3.90
N SER A 58 10.85 -2.67 -4.87
CA SER A 58 10.87 -3.22 -6.23
C SER A 58 12.19 -2.89 -6.95
N ARG A 59 12.75 -1.72 -6.66
CA ARG A 59 14.05 -1.24 -7.16
C ARG A 59 15.26 -1.70 -6.34
N ASN A 60 15.06 -2.60 -5.37
CA ASN A 60 16.12 -3.09 -4.49
C ASN A 60 16.82 -1.96 -3.68
N GLN A 61 16.08 -0.90 -3.32
CA GLN A 61 16.57 0.27 -2.59
C GLN A 61 16.12 0.23 -1.13
N PHE A 62 16.88 -0.44 -0.26
CA PHE A 62 16.49 -0.62 1.14
C PHE A 62 16.97 0.48 2.11
N ARG A 63 17.92 1.33 1.70
CA ARG A 63 18.51 2.38 2.55
C ARG A 63 19.00 3.58 1.74
N SER A 64 18.88 4.78 2.32
CA SER A 64 19.51 6.01 1.82
C SER A 64 19.94 6.88 3.02
N GLY A 65 21.26 6.92 3.28
CA GLY A 65 21.81 7.60 4.46
C GLY A 65 21.21 7.07 5.79
N ALA A 66 20.46 7.91 6.50
CA ALA A 66 19.78 7.55 7.75
C ALA A 66 18.32 7.06 7.55
N ALA A 67 17.82 7.09 6.31
CA ALA A 67 16.52 6.54 5.94
C ALA A 67 16.67 5.07 5.50
N TYR A 68 15.64 4.27 5.74
CA TYR A 68 15.57 2.86 5.39
C TYR A 68 14.12 2.44 5.16
N LEU A 69 13.91 1.39 4.37
CA LEU A 69 12.60 0.82 4.11
C LEU A 69 11.99 0.22 5.38
N GLY A 70 10.73 0.55 5.65
CA GLY A 70 10.07 0.14 6.87
C GLY A 70 10.22 1.05 8.06
N LYS A 71 11.06 2.10 7.99
CA LYS A 71 11.23 3.04 9.12
C LYS A 71 9.91 3.63 9.60
N ARG A 72 9.02 3.86 8.65
CA ARG A 72 7.77 4.57 8.86
C ARG A 72 6.56 3.67 8.66
N SER A 73 6.53 2.89 7.57
CA SER A 73 5.39 2.03 7.24
C SER A 73 5.15 0.94 8.30
N LEU A 74 6.20 0.30 8.83
CA LEU A 74 6.03 -0.72 9.88
C LEU A 74 5.54 -0.16 11.22
N ALA A 75 5.77 1.13 11.50
CA ALA A 75 5.17 1.75 12.70
C ALA A 75 3.64 1.89 12.57
N LEU A 76 3.14 1.81 11.33
CA LEU A 76 1.73 1.90 10.96
C LEU A 76 1.10 0.50 10.75
N ALA A 77 1.90 -0.51 10.40
CA ALA A 77 1.44 -1.87 10.17
C ALA A 77 0.86 -2.49 11.44
N ARG A 78 -0.40 -2.95 11.37
CA ARG A 78 -1.12 -3.55 12.50
C ARG A 78 -2.10 -4.61 11.99
N PRO A 79 -2.01 -5.87 12.46
CA PRO A 79 -2.94 -6.91 12.04
C PRO A 79 -4.40 -6.49 12.20
N GLY A 80 -5.19 -6.75 11.16
CA GLY A 80 -6.60 -6.42 11.10
C GLY A 80 -6.92 -4.93 11.03
N ARG A 81 -5.94 -4.07 10.77
CA ARG A 81 -6.18 -2.63 10.54
C ARG A 81 -7.05 -2.41 9.31
N TRP A 82 -6.80 -3.17 8.26
CA TRP A 82 -7.49 -3.05 7.00
C TRP A 82 -8.52 -4.16 6.82
N ARG A 83 -9.64 -3.80 6.19
CA ARG A 83 -10.74 -4.73 5.99
C ARG A 83 -10.39 -5.67 4.85
N ARG A 84 -10.40 -6.97 5.14
CA ARG A 84 -10.27 -8.01 4.13
C ARG A 84 -11.58 -8.17 3.34
N PRO A 85 -11.53 -8.34 2.02
CA PRO A 85 -12.70 -8.76 1.26
C PRO A 85 -13.12 -10.16 1.67
N ARG A 86 -14.41 -10.46 1.47
CA ARG A 86 -14.94 -11.80 1.74
C ARG A 86 -14.49 -12.74 0.62
N GLN A 87 -14.21 -14.00 0.95
CA GLN A 87 -13.73 -14.99 -0.02
C GLN A 87 -14.74 -15.32 -1.13
N ASP A 88 -16.02 -15.02 -0.91
CA ASP A 88 -17.10 -15.16 -1.89
C ASP A 88 -17.30 -13.91 -2.75
N ASP A 89 -16.43 -12.91 -2.63
CA ASP A 89 -16.49 -11.71 -3.47
C ASP A 89 -16.14 -12.09 -4.93
N PRO A 90 -17.09 -11.92 -5.87
CA PRO A 90 -16.89 -12.29 -7.27
C PRO A 90 -15.84 -11.45 -7.99
N ASP A 91 -15.43 -10.32 -7.40
CA ASP A 91 -14.38 -9.47 -7.94
C ASP A 91 -12.98 -9.90 -7.51
N LEU A 92 -12.83 -10.95 -6.68
CA LEU A 92 -11.53 -11.54 -6.35
C LEU A 92 -10.93 -12.21 -7.59
N ASP A 93 -9.92 -11.60 -8.20
CA ASP A 93 -9.17 -12.27 -9.27
C ASP A 93 -8.22 -13.32 -8.69
N ALA A 94 -7.91 -14.33 -9.52
CA ALA A 94 -7.04 -15.46 -9.23
C ALA A 94 -5.54 -15.12 -9.33
N ILE A 95 -5.10 -14.06 -8.65
CA ILE A 95 -3.67 -13.91 -8.36
C ILE A 95 -3.46 -14.10 -6.87
N ASP A 96 -2.47 -14.89 -6.51
CA ASP A 96 -2.06 -15.13 -5.15
C ASP A 96 -0.56 -14.89 -4.99
N CYS A 97 -0.07 -15.08 -3.78
CA CYS A 97 1.32 -14.82 -3.43
C CYS A 97 2.33 -15.68 -4.20
N SER A 98 1.92 -16.83 -4.73
CA SER A 98 2.78 -17.70 -5.53
C SER A 98 2.94 -17.21 -6.97
N ASP A 99 2.08 -16.31 -7.44
CA ASP A 99 2.17 -15.69 -8.76
C ASP A 99 3.24 -14.58 -8.84
N PHE A 100 3.69 -14.09 -7.69
CA PHE A 100 4.71 -13.06 -7.62
C PHE A 100 6.08 -13.65 -7.31
N VAL A 101 7.01 -13.47 -8.25
CA VAL A 101 8.44 -13.80 -8.03
C VAL A 101 9.04 -12.91 -6.93
N LEU A 102 8.60 -11.66 -6.84
CA LEU A 102 9.05 -10.67 -5.87
C LEU A 102 7.87 -10.21 -5.03
N GLU A 103 7.95 -10.33 -3.72
CA GLU A 103 6.88 -9.84 -2.82
C GLU A 103 6.76 -8.31 -2.85
N ALA A 104 7.81 -7.56 -3.24
CA ALA A 104 7.68 -6.13 -3.57
C ALA A 104 6.74 -5.87 -4.76
N ALA A 105 6.68 -6.79 -5.73
CA ALA A 105 5.70 -6.72 -6.81
C ALA A 105 4.30 -7.05 -6.31
N ALA A 106 4.16 -7.99 -5.36
CA ALA A 106 2.88 -8.25 -4.70
C ALA A 106 2.37 -7.02 -3.94
N GLN A 107 3.25 -6.28 -3.26
CA GLN A 107 2.88 -5.02 -2.60
C GLN A 107 2.52 -3.92 -3.60
N ALA A 108 3.29 -3.77 -4.69
CA ALA A 108 2.93 -2.82 -5.74
C ALA A 108 1.55 -3.15 -6.32
N GLU A 109 1.22 -4.43 -6.47
CA GLU A 109 -0.10 -4.87 -6.92
C GLU A 109 -1.20 -4.60 -5.90
N LEU A 110 -0.97 -4.90 -4.61
CA LEU A 110 -1.88 -4.51 -3.53
C LEU A 110 -2.19 -3.01 -3.60
N MET A 111 -1.16 -2.16 -3.68
CA MET A 111 -1.35 -0.72 -3.73
C MET A 111 -2.00 -0.24 -5.04
N GLY A 112 -1.66 -0.86 -6.17
CA GLY A 112 -2.21 -0.54 -7.49
C GLY A 112 -3.67 -0.95 -7.66
N SER A 113 -4.14 -1.93 -6.89
CA SER A 113 -5.52 -2.42 -6.91
C SER A 113 -6.45 -1.71 -5.91
N GLY A 114 -5.92 -0.76 -5.12
CA GLY A 114 -6.67 0.02 -4.13
C GLY A 114 -6.41 -0.39 -2.68
N GLY A 115 -5.45 -1.28 -2.45
CA GLY A 115 -4.93 -1.61 -1.14
C GLY A 115 -4.28 -0.41 -0.43
N PRO A 116 -4.12 -0.49 0.89
CA PRO A 116 -4.62 -1.56 1.75
C PRO A 116 -6.13 -1.47 2.04
N ARG A 117 -6.82 -0.41 1.58
CA ARG A 117 -8.27 -0.25 1.79
C ARG A 117 -9.10 -1.28 1.03
N ASN A 118 -8.60 -1.75 -0.10
CA ASN A 118 -9.25 -2.72 -0.96
C ASN A 118 -8.25 -3.78 -1.42
N ASP A 119 -8.13 -4.88 -0.67
CA ASP A 119 -7.26 -6.00 -1.01
C ASP A 119 -7.96 -7.01 -1.95
N ARG A 120 -8.21 -6.58 -3.18
CA ARG A 120 -8.98 -7.33 -4.17
C ARG A 120 -8.42 -8.72 -4.48
N HIS A 121 -7.15 -8.97 -4.18
CA HIS A 121 -6.47 -10.22 -4.50
C HIS A 121 -6.21 -11.06 -3.25
N ARG A 122 -6.68 -10.61 -2.07
CA ARG A 122 -6.39 -11.22 -0.78
C ARG A 122 -4.89 -11.43 -0.56
N LEU A 123 -4.07 -10.50 -1.03
CA LEU A 123 -2.62 -10.57 -0.87
C LEU A 123 -2.24 -10.26 0.58
N ASP A 124 -2.95 -9.37 1.27
CA ASP A 124 -2.73 -9.01 2.67
C ASP A 124 -3.62 -9.88 3.57
N GLU A 125 -3.16 -11.11 3.83
CA GLU A 125 -3.96 -12.09 4.55
C GLU A 125 -4.21 -11.70 6.01
N ASP A 126 -3.31 -10.98 6.69
CA ASP A 126 -3.50 -10.56 8.08
C ASP A 126 -4.06 -9.14 8.23
N GLY A 127 -4.15 -8.38 7.14
CA GLY A 127 -4.78 -7.07 7.07
C GLY A 127 -3.91 -5.97 7.71
N ASP A 128 -2.60 -6.13 7.72
CA ASP A 128 -1.66 -5.19 8.33
C ASP A 128 -1.20 -4.08 7.36
N GLY A 129 -1.53 -4.23 6.07
CA GLY A 129 -1.17 -3.36 4.96
C GLY A 129 -0.07 -3.93 4.06
N LEU A 130 0.38 -5.17 4.30
CA LEU A 130 1.59 -5.76 3.73
C LEU A 130 1.27 -7.07 2.98
N ALA A 131 1.36 -6.99 1.66
CA ALA A 131 0.94 -8.03 0.73
C ALA A 131 1.86 -9.25 0.74
N CYS A 132 1.30 -10.43 0.96
CA CYS A 132 1.96 -11.73 0.91
C CYS A 132 3.02 -11.92 1.98
N GLY A 133 2.86 -11.17 3.08
CA GLY A 133 3.98 -10.82 3.92
C GLY A 133 5.10 -10.27 3.05
N TRP A 134 4.84 -9.13 2.36
CA TRP A 134 5.65 -8.13 1.56
C TRP A 134 7.21 -8.10 1.76
N ARG A 135 7.71 -9.31 1.77
CA ARG A 135 8.96 -9.81 2.28
C ARG A 135 9.24 -9.62 3.73
N SER A 136 8.41 -10.38 4.46
CA SER A 136 8.56 -10.96 5.77
C SER A 136 9.43 -10.07 6.59
N GLU A 137 8.84 -9.09 7.26
CA GLU A 137 7.98 -8.10 6.64
C GLU A 137 8.44 -6.70 6.91
N LEU A 138 9.07 -6.22 5.84
CA LEU A 138 10.43 -5.76 5.94
C LEU A 138 11.00 -6.33 7.25
N GLU A 139 11.19 -7.63 7.43
CA GLU A 139 11.63 -8.20 8.71
C GLU A 139 13.05 -8.56 8.53
N ARG A 140 13.70 -8.16 9.59
CA ARG A 140 14.92 -7.44 9.39
C ARG A 140 14.78 -6.12 8.68
N SER A 141 13.60 -5.50 8.48
CA SER A 141 13.41 -4.01 8.40
C SER A 141 14.06 -3.67 9.67
N VAL A 142 15.28 -3.32 9.45
CA VAL A 142 15.99 -2.82 10.54
C VAL A 142 16.14 -3.78 11.72
N ALA A 143 16.11 -5.11 11.52
CA ALA A 143 17.00 -5.98 12.32
C ALA A 143 18.50 -5.71 12.02
N ALA A 144 18.76 -4.54 11.44
CA ALA A 144 19.95 -4.01 10.83
C ALA A 144 20.09 -2.49 11.07
N ALA A 145 19.06 -1.63 10.91
CA ALA A 145 19.22 -0.28 11.48
C ALA A 145 19.28 -0.34 13.01
N ARG A 146 18.93 -1.49 13.57
CA ARG A 146 19.44 -2.12 14.78
C ARG A 146 20.61 -3.02 14.36
N ARG A 147 21.80 -2.48 14.36
CA ARG A 147 22.48 -2.16 15.60
C ARG A 147 22.71 -0.66 15.85
N GLY A 148 21.77 0.20 15.50
CA GLY A 148 21.59 1.44 16.25
C GLY A 148 21.62 1.20 17.76
#